data_AF-A0A1D8AG93-F1
#
_entry.id   AF-A0A1D8AG93-F1
#
_cell.length_a   1.000
_cell.length_b   1.000
_cell.length_c   1.000
_cell.angle_alpha   90.00
_cell.angle_beta   90.00
_cell.angle_gamma   90.00
#
_symmetry.space_group_name_H-M   'P 1'
#
loop_
_entity.id
_entity.type
_entity.pdbx_description
1 polymer ?
#
loop_
_entity_poly.entity_id
_entity_poly.type
_entity_poly.pdbx_seq_one_letter_code
_entity_poly.pdbx_strand_id
1 'polypeptide(L)'
;MEPVRRRHERWPDDERDRILAESFTSGKTVAQVSRDNGVGLGLLHYWRRQARAAGTVEELRLVPVTVVGEEHAQMPAVPASPPSMELVVRDVTVRICGAVEAEHLRTVLAAIRE
;
A
#
# COMPACT_ATOMS: atom_id res chain seq x y z
N MET A 1 26.04 9.59 35.13
CA MET A 1 26.09 8.97 33.78
C MET A 1 24.83 9.39 33.07
N GLU A 2 24.90 10.55 32.42
CA GLU A 2 23.75 11.18 31.76
C GLU A 2 23.51 10.51 30.40
N PRO A 3 22.28 10.16 30.02
CA PRO A 3 22.03 9.65 28.69
C PRO A 3 22.27 10.81 27.72
N VAL A 4 23.40 10.77 27.01
CA VAL A 4 23.71 11.70 25.92
C VAL A 4 22.61 11.55 24.88
N ARG A 5 21.58 12.39 24.99
CA ARG A 5 20.57 12.56 23.94
C ARG A 5 21.32 13.21 22.78
N ARG A 6 21.86 12.36 21.88
CA ARG A 6 22.51 12.80 20.64
C ARG A 6 21.53 13.73 19.94
N ARG A 7 21.84 15.01 20.02
CA ARG A 7 21.13 16.11 19.40
C ARG A 7 21.10 15.82 17.90
N HIS A 8 19.89 15.68 17.37
CA HIS A 8 19.58 15.48 15.95
C HIS A 8 20.03 16.68 15.09
N GLU A 9 21.32 16.99 15.06
CA GLU A 9 21.89 17.90 14.10
C GLU A 9 22.03 17.14 12.78
N ARG A 10 20.90 17.15 12.04
CA ARG A 10 20.79 17.02 10.58
C ARG A 10 21.77 16.01 9.98
N TRP A 11 21.29 14.79 9.76
CA TRP A 11 21.92 13.89 8.79
C TRP A 11 22.20 14.68 7.51
N PRO A 12 23.46 14.77 7.06
CA PRO A 12 23.78 15.37 5.77
C PRO A 12 22.93 14.67 4.70
N ASP A 13 22.39 15.44 3.74
CA ASP A 13 21.52 14.87 2.70
C ASP A 13 22.23 13.73 1.96
N ASP A 14 23.52 13.89 1.66
CA ASP A 14 24.36 12.87 1.03
C ASP A 14 24.46 11.57 1.84
N GLU A 15 24.59 11.68 3.16
CA GLU A 15 24.72 10.51 4.03
C GLU A 15 23.37 9.80 4.22
N ARG A 16 22.28 10.58 4.37
CA ARG A 16 20.92 10.05 4.36
C ARG A 16 20.67 9.28 3.07
N ASP A 17 21.04 9.85 1.92
CA ASP A 17 20.76 9.26 0.62
C ASP A 17 21.59 7.99 0.38
N ARG A 18 22.86 7.95 0.84
CA ARG A 18 23.67 6.72 0.85
C ARG A 18 23.00 5.60 1.65
N ILE A 19 22.58 5.91 2.88
CA ILE A 19 21.94 4.94 3.79
C ILE A 19 20.59 4.48 3.22
N LEU A 20 19.85 5.41 2.64
CA LEU A 20 18.57 5.13 2.00
C LEU A 20 18.75 4.19 0.81
N ALA A 21 19.72 4.44 -0.06
CA ALA A 21 20.06 3.56 -1.18
C ALA A 21 20.48 2.16 -0.72
N GLU A 22 21.36 2.07 0.29
CA GLU A 22 21.77 0.79 0.89
C GLU A 22 20.55 0.01 1.41
N SER A 23 19.57 0.69 2.02
CA SER A 23 18.37 0.04 2.55
C SER A 23 17.48 -0.61 1.49
N PHE A 24 17.59 -0.23 0.21
CA PHE A 24 16.87 -0.85 -0.91
C PHE A 24 17.67 -1.95 -1.62
N THR A 25 18.92 -2.18 -1.23
CA THR A 25 19.74 -3.26 -1.78
C THR A 25 19.20 -4.63 -1.35
N SER A 26 19.01 -5.55 -2.29
CA SER A 26 18.59 -6.92 -1.96
C SER A 26 19.65 -7.63 -1.11
N GLY A 27 19.22 -8.43 -0.14
CA GLY A 27 20.14 -9.23 0.70
C GLY A 27 20.53 -8.57 2.04
N LYS A 28 20.18 -7.31 2.28
CA LYS A 28 20.25 -6.70 3.62
C LYS A 28 18.86 -6.34 4.13
N THR A 29 18.61 -6.62 5.40
CA THR A 29 17.40 -6.17 6.06
C THR A 29 17.53 -4.71 6.49
N VAL A 30 16.41 -3.97 6.50
CA VAL A 30 16.38 -2.58 6.96
C VAL A 30 16.91 -2.45 8.41
N ALA A 31 16.66 -3.46 9.24
CA ALA A 31 17.17 -3.52 10.61
C ALA A 31 18.71 -3.67 10.67
N GLN A 32 19.33 -4.44 9.77
CA GLN A 32 20.79 -4.51 9.65
C GLN A 32 21.37 -3.16 9.23
N VAL A 33 20.84 -2.56 8.16
CA VAL A 33 21.29 -1.25 7.67
C VAL A 33 21.17 -0.16 8.74
N SER A 34 20.10 -0.19 9.54
CA SER A 34 19.90 0.70 10.70
C SER A 34 21.01 0.55 11.76
N ARG A 35 21.39 -0.69 12.11
CA ARG A 35 22.46 -0.94 13.09
C ARG A 35 23.83 -0.56 12.55
N ASP A 36 24.12 -0.96 11.32
CA ASP A 36 25.42 -0.74 10.66
C ASP A 36 25.70 0.77 10.48
N ASN A 37 24.67 1.56 10.23
CA ASN A 37 24.77 3.02 10.04
C ASN A 37 24.41 3.84 11.29
N GLY A 38 24.06 3.20 12.42
CA GLY A 38 23.70 3.90 13.66
C GLY A 38 22.44 4.77 13.56
N VAL A 39 21.54 4.47 12.61
CA VAL A 39 20.30 5.21 12.36
C VAL A 39 19.16 4.52 13.08
N GLY A 40 18.27 5.29 13.74
CA GLY A 40 17.07 4.71 14.35
C GLY A 40 16.19 4.01 13.30
N LEU A 41 15.77 2.77 13.56
CA LEU A 41 14.99 1.97 12.62
C LEU A 41 13.71 2.68 12.14
N GLY A 42 13.00 3.36 13.06
CA GLY A 42 11.81 4.15 12.73
C GLY A 42 12.09 5.32 11.78
N LEU A 43 13.24 5.98 11.95
CA LEU A 43 13.67 7.09 11.08
C LEU A 43 14.00 6.58 9.67
N LEU A 44 14.70 5.45 9.57
CA LEU A 44 15.01 4.82 8.28
C LEU A 44 13.74 4.38 7.54
N HIS A 45 12.75 3.81 8.26
CA HIS A 45 11.45 3.51 7.66
C HIS A 45 10.69 4.75 7.19
N TYR A 46 10.77 5.84 7.94
CA TYR A 46 10.19 7.12 7.55
C TYR A 46 10.80 7.64 6.24
N TRP A 47 12.15 7.65 6.12
CA TRP A 47 12.82 8.05 4.88
C TRP A 47 12.45 7.15 3.70
N ARG A 48 12.39 5.82 3.89
CA ARG A 48 11.95 4.87 2.85
C ARG A 48 10.53 5.14 2.39
N ARG A 49 9.63 5.55 3.29
CA ARG A 49 8.25 5.92 2.94
C ARG A 49 8.22 7.20 2.12
N GLN A 50 8.97 8.23 2.52
CA GLN A 50 9.07 9.50 1.78
C GLN A 50 9.64 9.28 0.37
N ALA A 51 10.69 8.46 0.24
CA ALA A 51 11.31 8.14 -1.05
C ALA A 51 10.34 7.47 -2.03
N ARG A 52 9.51 6.53 -1.54
CA ARG A 52 8.45 5.90 -2.34
C ARG A 52 7.36 6.89 -2.74
N ALA A 53 6.90 7.72 -1.79
CA ALA A 53 5.88 8.72 -2.07
C ALA A 53 6.34 9.77 -3.10
N ALA A 54 7.64 10.07 -3.14
CA ALA A 54 8.24 10.96 -4.12
C ALA A 54 8.51 10.31 -5.49
N GLY A 55 8.22 9.00 -5.67
CA GLY A 55 8.49 8.27 -6.91
C GLY A 55 9.98 8.07 -7.22
N THR A 56 10.86 8.32 -6.24
CA THR A 56 12.33 8.17 -6.40
C THR A 56 12.82 6.73 -6.35
N VAL A 57 11.92 5.79 -6.06
CA VAL A 57 12.18 4.36 -5.97
C VAL A 57 11.14 3.65 -6.83
N GLU A 58 11.59 2.72 -7.68
CA GLU A 58 10.72 1.84 -8.46
C GLU A 58 9.74 1.12 -7.52
N GLU A 59 8.44 1.32 -7.73
CA GLU A 59 7.43 0.61 -6.95
C GLU A 59 7.50 -0.88 -7.23
N LEU A 60 7.39 -1.69 -6.17
CA LEU A 60 7.26 -3.13 -6.31
C LEU A 60 5.92 -3.42 -6.98
N ARG A 61 5.97 -3.84 -8.24
CA ARG A 61 4.79 -4.28 -8.98
C ARG A 61 4.60 -5.77 -8.77
N LEU A 62 3.36 -6.19 -8.57
CA LEU A 62 3.01 -7.60 -8.63
C LEU A 62 3.21 -8.06 -10.07
N VAL A 63 4.06 -9.05 -10.27
CA VAL A 63 4.22 -9.70 -11.58
C VAL A 63 3.27 -10.88 -11.62
N PRO A 64 2.39 -10.99 -12.64
CA PRO A 64 1.51 -12.14 -12.77
C PRO A 64 2.35 -13.41 -12.94
N VAL A 65 2.18 -14.36 -12.02
CA VAL A 65 2.80 -15.68 -12.11
C VAL A 65 1.85 -16.60 -12.86
N THR A 66 2.25 -17.05 -14.04
CA THR A 66 1.54 -18.11 -14.79
C THR A 66 2.07 -19.47 -14.35
N VAL A 67 1.24 -20.27 -13.69
CA VAL A 67 1.56 -21.66 -13.34
C VAL A 67 1.36 -22.52 -14.59
N VAL A 68 2.44 -23.11 -15.11
CA VAL A 68 2.42 -23.97 -16.31
C VAL A 68 2.22 -25.43 -15.90
N GLY A 69 0.95 -25.84 -15.71
CA GLY A 69 0.56 -27.18 -15.22
C GLY A 69 0.96 -27.39 -13.75
N GLU A 70 0.23 -28.03 -12.86
CA GLU A 70 -0.72 -29.13 -12.94
C GLU A 70 -1.86 -28.87 -11.95
N GLU A 71 -3.03 -29.46 -12.23
CA GLU A 71 -4.28 -29.50 -11.44
C GLU A 71 -4.59 -28.29 -10.56
N HIS A 72 -5.62 -27.55 -10.95
CA HIS A 72 -6.34 -26.66 -10.06
C HIS A 72 -6.66 -27.42 -8.77
N ALA A 73 -5.86 -27.21 -7.71
CA ALA A 73 -6.36 -27.40 -6.37
C ALA A 73 -7.62 -26.55 -6.31
N GLN A 74 -8.79 -27.19 -6.32
CA GLN A 74 -10.06 -26.53 -6.19
C GLN A 74 -9.99 -25.75 -4.88
N MET A 75 -9.66 -24.46 -4.99
CA MET A 75 -9.97 -23.50 -3.96
C MET A 75 -11.45 -23.71 -3.66
N PRO A 76 -11.87 -23.79 -2.40
CA PRO A 76 -13.29 -23.82 -2.09
C PRO A 76 -13.92 -22.65 -2.85
N ALA A 77 -14.87 -22.98 -3.72
CA ALA A 77 -15.54 -21.99 -4.54
C ALA A 77 -16.01 -20.88 -3.60
N VAL A 78 -15.38 -19.71 -3.71
CA VAL A 78 -15.89 -18.52 -3.04
C VAL A 78 -17.32 -18.41 -3.57
N PRO A 79 -18.36 -18.41 -2.71
CA PRO A 79 -19.72 -18.31 -3.21
C PRO A 79 -19.76 -17.09 -4.12
N ALA A 80 -20.15 -17.31 -5.38
CA ALA A 80 -20.26 -16.23 -6.35
C ALA A 80 -21.04 -15.11 -5.67
N SER A 81 -20.40 -13.95 -5.47
CA SER A 81 -21.07 -12.83 -4.84
C SER A 81 -22.33 -12.57 -5.66
N PRO A 82 -23.50 -12.37 -5.02
CA PRO A 82 -24.72 -12.07 -5.76
C PRO A 82 -24.43 -10.87 -6.67
N PRO A 83 -25.00 -10.82 -7.88
CA PRO A 83 -24.80 -9.70 -8.79
C PRO A 83 -25.08 -8.41 -8.03
N SER A 84 -24.05 -7.58 -7.87
CA SER A 84 -24.17 -6.31 -7.16
C SER A 84 -23.76 -5.18 -8.09
N MET A 85 -24.54 -4.11 -8.04
CA MET A 85 -24.29 -2.87 -8.77
C MET A 85 -23.84 -1.84 -7.75
N GLU A 86 -22.65 -1.27 -7.98
CA GLU A 86 -22.12 -0.17 -7.19
C GLU A 86 -22.25 1.11 -7.99
N LEU A 87 -22.82 2.13 -7.35
CA LEU A 87 -22.99 3.45 -7.93
C LEU A 87 -22.30 4.47 -7.03
N VAL A 88 -21.39 5.26 -7.61
CA VAL A 88 -20.66 6.31 -6.90
C VAL A 88 -21.17 7.65 -7.38
N VAL A 89 -21.78 8.43 -6.49
CA VAL A 89 -22.27 9.78 -6.75
C VAL A 89 -21.62 10.73 -5.73
N ARG A 90 -20.64 11.52 -6.17
CA ARG A 90 -19.84 12.41 -5.31
C ARG A 90 -19.17 11.64 -4.15
N ASP A 91 -19.55 11.89 -2.90
CA ASP A 91 -19.06 11.19 -1.70
C ASP A 91 -19.98 10.04 -1.24
N VAL A 92 -21.10 9.81 -1.94
CA VAL A 92 -22.07 8.78 -1.59
C VAL A 92 -21.84 7.52 -2.44
N THR A 93 -21.59 6.40 -1.77
CA THR A 93 -21.51 5.07 -2.39
C THR A 93 -22.79 4.30 -2.13
N VAL A 94 -23.51 3.96 -3.21
CA VAL A 94 -24.71 3.12 -3.16
C VAL A 94 -24.33 1.72 -3.64
N ARG A 95 -24.54 0.71 -2.81
CA ARG A 95 -24.33 -0.68 -3.18
C ARG A 95 -25.66 -1.42 -3.17
N ILE A 96 -26.04 -1.94 -4.34
CA ILE A 96 -27.28 -2.69 -4.50
C ILE A 96 -26.94 -4.16 -4.71
N CYS A 97 -27.44 -5.02 -3.84
CA CYS A 97 -27.24 -6.47 -3.90
C CYS A 97 -28.50 -7.13 -4.48
N GLY A 98 -28.39 -7.82 -5.62
CA GLY A 98 -29.51 -8.52 -6.26
C GLY A 98 -30.04 -7.83 -7.51
N ALA A 99 -31.09 -8.42 -8.12
CA ALA A 99 -31.75 -7.85 -9.29
C ALA A 99 -32.54 -6.60 -8.92
N VAL A 100 -32.27 -5.50 -9.61
CA VAL A 100 -32.90 -4.19 -9.36
C VAL A 100 -33.75 -3.83 -10.57
N GLU A 101 -35.04 -3.61 -10.35
CA GLU A 101 -35.92 -3.05 -11.37
C GLU A 101 -35.58 -1.58 -11.63
N ALA A 102 -35.66 -1.17 -12.90
CA ALA A 102 -35.25 0.17 -13.33
C ALA A 102 -36.03 1.30 -12.62
N GLU A 103 -37.26 1.05 -12.17
CA GLU A 103 -38.07 2.01 -11.42
C GLU A 103 -37.50 2.30 -10.03
N HIS A 104 -37.11 1.25 -9.29
CA HIS A 104 -36.50 1.40 -7.96
C HIS A 104 -35.15 2.12 -8.03
N LEU A 105 -34.34 1.83 -9.05
CA LEU A 105 -33.07 2.52 -9.26
C LEU A 105 -33.27 4.02 -9.54
N ARG A 106 -34.31 4.40 -10.29
CA ARG A 106 -34.64 5.81 -10.55
C ARG A 106 -35.04 6.55 -9.27
N THR A 107 -35.81 5.93 -8.38
CA THR A 107 -36.20 6.53 -7.10
C THR A 107 -34.99 6.80 -6.21
N VAL A 108 -34.08 5.82 -6.09
CA VAL A 108 -32.83 5.97 -5.30
C VAL A 108 -31.95 7.06 -5.91
N LEU A 109 -31.79 7.08 -7.23
CA LEU A 109 -31.04 8.12 -7.93
C LEU A 109 -31.65 9.53 -7.76
N ALA A 110 -32.98 9.63 -7.76
CA ALA A 110 -33.67 10.90 -7.55
C ALA A 110 -33.46 11.43 -6.12
N ALA A 111 -33.53 10.54 -5.11
CA ALA A 111 -33.33 10.90 -3.70
C ALA A 111 -31.89 11.34 -3.37
N ILE A 112 -30.89 10.84 -4.09
CA ILE A 112 -29.47 11.18 -3.86
C ILE A 112 -29.03 12.42 -4.65
N ARG A 113 -29.86 12.89 -5.60
CA ARG A 113 -29.58 14.09 -6.40
C ARG A 113 -29.98 15.41 -5.72
N GLU A 114 -30.82 15.35 -4.69
CA GLU A 114 -31.23 16.51 -3.87
C GLU A 114 -30.10 16.93 -2.92
#